data_AF-A0A3B8NDV1-F1
#
_entry.id   AF-A0A3B8NDV1-F1
#
_cell.length_a   1.000
_cell.length_b   1.000
_cell.length_c   1.000
_cell.angle_alpha   90.00
_cell.angle_beta   90.00
_cell.angle_gamma   90.00
#
_symmetry.space_group_name_H-M   'P 1'
#
loop_
_entity.id
_entity.type
_entity.pdbx_description
1 polymer ?
#
loop_
_entity_poly.entity_id
_entity_poly.type
_entity_poly.pdbx_seq_one_letter_code
_entity_poly.pdbx_strand_id
1 'polypeptide(L)'
;MLGSLDSGLIVMNLVLLGAVILVPFPTNLVGKAPHGGVAVVFFISLFLIVSLLYLFMTLRTHSVKVWRGRISSSYFFWMIGKWSSGIAVELFALILALRFPIAGLVILAVSMIFGPLASHLSRGVIRRYTE
;
A
#
# COMPACT_ATOMS: atom_id res chain seq x y z
N MET A 1 -15.32 -9.83 -5.84
CA MET A 1 -15.68 -10.56 -4.61
C MET A 1 -14.97 -11.92 -4.63
N LEU A 2 -14.34 -12.34 -3.53
CA LEU A 2 -13.57 -13.60 -3.43
C LEU A 2 -14.52 -14.82 -3.48
N GLY A 3 -14.11 -15.86 -4.20
CA GLY A 3 -14.92 -17.04 -4.54
C GLY A 3 -14.76 -18.22 -3.61
N SER A 4 -13.62 -18.31 -2.93
CA SER A 4 -13.29 -19.33 -1.94
C SER A 4 -12.40 -18.74 -0.84
N LEU A 5 -12.35 -19.41 0.32
CA LEU A 5 -11.47 -19.04 1.42
C LEU A 5 -10.16 -19.85 1.29
N ASP A 6 -9.05 -19.18 1.00
CA ASP A 6 -7.70 -19.76 1.03
C ASP A 6 -7.08 -19.53 2.41
N SER A 7 -6.57 -20.58 3.04
CA SER A 7 -6.00 -20.51 4.40
C SER A 7 -4.79 -19.57 4.48
N GLY A 8 -3.98 -19.46 3.42
CA GLY A 8 -2.87 -18.53 3.42
C GLY A 8 -3.28 -17.08 3.19
N LEU A 9 -4.35 -16.82 2.41
CA LEU A 9 -4.96 -15.48 2.36
C LEU A 9 -5.54 -15.08 3.73
N ILE A 10 -6.11 -16.03 4.49
CA ILE A 10 -6.57 -15.78 5.86
C ILE A 10 -5.40 -15.38 6.77
N VAL A 11 -4.30 -16.15 6.76
CA VAL A 11 -3.10 -15.83 7.56
C VAL A 11 -2.53 -14.46 7.17
N MET A 12 -2.38 -14.17 5.87
CA MET A 12 -1.91 -12.88 5.40
C MET A 12 -2.82 -11.74 5.84
N ASN A 13 -4.13 -11.94 5.81
CA ASN A 13 -5.10 -10.94 6.27
C ASN A 13 -5.02 -10.71 7.78
N LEU A 14 -4.78 -11.74 8.58
CA LEU A 14 -4.57 -11.60 10.03
C LEU A 14 -3.27 -10.85 10.34
N VAL A 15 -2.19 -11.14 9.62
CA VAL A 15 -0.93 -10.40 9.74
C VAL A 15 -1.12 -8.93 9.35
N LEU A 16 -1.85 -8.68 8.26
CA LEU A 16 -2.22 -7.34 7.82
C LEU A 16 -3.01 -6.59 8.90
N LEU A 17 -4.03 -7.23 9.48
CA LEU A 17 -4.82 -6.64 10.58
C LEU A 17 -3.94 -6.34 11.80
N GLY A 18 -3.02 -7.23 12.15
CA GLY A 18 -2.04 -6.99 13.22
C GLY A 18 -1.17 -5.76 12.92
N ALA A 19 -0.64 -5.64 11.70
CA ALA A 19 0.14 -4.48 11.30
C ALA A 19 -0.68 -3.17 11.32
N VAL A 20 -1.93 -3.22 10.86
CA VAL A 20 -2.84 -2.06 10.87
C VAL A 20 -3.19 -1.61 12.30
N ILE A 21 -3.41 -2.54 13.22
CA ILE A 21 -3.66 -2.22 14.64
C ILE A 21 -2.47 -1.49 15.27
N LEU A 22 -1.25 -1.73 14.79
CA LEU A 22 -0.07 -1.05 15.30
C LEU A 22 0.03 0.40 14.82
N VAL A 23 -0.63 0.80 13.72
CA VAL A 23 -0.48 2.13 13.08
C VAL A 23 -0.69 3.32 14.03
N PRO A 24 -1.65 3.34 14.97
CA PRO A 24 -1.84 4.47 15.88
C PRO A 24 -0.62 4.76 16.76
N PHE A 25 0.15 3.75 17.15
CA PHE A 25 1.32 3.90 18.00
C PHE A 25 2.46 4.73 17.37
N PRO A 26 3.04 4.36 16.21
CA PRO A 26 4.04 5.18 15.53
C PRO A 26 3.47 6.51 15.06
N THR A 27 2.17 6.59 14.74
CA THR A 27 1.50 7.86 14.41
C THR A 27 1.61 8.85 15.58
N ASN A 28 1.33 8.39 16.80
CA ASN A 28 1.45 9.20 18.01
C ASN A 28 2.91 9.58 18.31
N LEU A 29 3.88 8.67 18.09
CA LEU A 29 5.30 8.95 18.25
C LEU A 29 5.77 10.06 17.29
N VAL A 30 5.39 9.99 16.02
CA VAL A 30 5.69 11.03 15.03
C VAL A 30 5.02 12.35 15.41
N GLY A 31 3.78 12.33 15.90
CA GLY A 31 3.07 13.53 16.36
C GLY A 31 3.76 14.24 17.53
N LYS A 32 4.41 13.49 18.43
CA LYS A 32 5.16 14.04 19.58
C LYS A 32 6.57 14.48 19.21
N ALA A 33 7.22 13.79 18.28
CA ALA A 33 8.61 14.03 17.90
C ALA A 33 8.81 13.88 16.37
N PRO A 34 8.32 14.85 15.57
CA PRO A 34 8.38 14.76 14.10
C PRO A 34 9.82 14.83 13.54
N HIS A 35 10.76 15.33 14.35
CA HIS A 35 12.19 15.36 14.03
C HIS A 35 12.92 14.06 14.43
N GLY A 36 12.26 13.18 15.19
CA GLY A 36 12.83 11.92 15.67
C GLY A 36 12.95 10.92 14.52
N GLY A 37 14.14 10.80 13.94
CA GLY A 37 14.38 9.91 12.79
C GLY A 37 13.90 8.47 13.03
N VAL A 38 14.11 7.92 14.23
CA VAL A 38 13.64 6.57 14.58
C VAL A 38 12.12 6.45 14.51
N ALA A 39 11.37 7.42 15.04
CA ALA A 39 9.91 7.39 15.03
C ALA A 39 9.37 7.48 13.60
N VAL A 40 9.95 8.36 12.78
CA VAL A 40 9.56 8.53 11.37
C VAL A 40 9.90 7.29 10.55
N VAL A 41 11.10 6.74 10.70
CA VAL A 41 11.53 5.52 10.00
C VAL A 41 10.63 4.35 10.39
N PHE A 42 10.32 4.18 11.67
CA PHE A 42 9.42 3.14 12.13
C PHE A 42 8.00 3.31 11.58
N PHE A 43 7.48 4.55 11.56
CA PHE A 43 6.19 4.88 10.96
C PHE A 43 6.14 4.53 9.47
N ILE A 44 7.08 5.03 8.67
CA ILE A 44 7.11 4.77 7.22
C ILE A 44 7.33 3.28 6.92
N SER A 45 8.16 2.59 7.71
CA SER A 45 8.39 1.15 7.56
C SER A 45 7.11 0.33 7.78
N LEU A 46 6.27 0.72 8.75
CA LEU A 46 5.01 0.03 8.99
C LEU A 46 4.05 0.18 7.80
N PHE A 47 3.96 1.37 7.21
CA PHE A 47 3.19 1.59 5.98
C PHE A 47 3.72 0.74 4.83
N LEU A 48 5.05 0.71 4.64
CA LEU A 48 5.69 -0.13 3.63
C LEU A 48 5.35 -1.62 3.80
N ILE A 49 5.38 -2.13 5.03
CA ILE A 49 5.01 -3.52 5.33
C ILE A 49 3.54 -3.78 4.95
N VAL A 50 2.63 -2.87 5.32
CA VAL A 50 1.20 -2.98 4.97
C VAL A 50 1.01 -2.99 3.45
N SER A 51 1.67 -2.09 2.72
CA SER A 51 1.61 -2.01 1.26
C SER A 51 2.17 -3.27 0.57
N LEU A 52 3.29 -3.81 1.07
CA LEU A 52 3.85 -5.07 0.59
C LEU A 52 2.91 -6.25 0.85
N LEU A 53 2.33 -6.35 2.06
CA LEU A 53 1.35 -7.40 2.38
C LEU A 53 0.14 -7.34 1.44
N TYR A 54 -0.39 -6.16 1.16
CA TYR A 54 -1.47 -5.98 0.18
C TYR A 54 -1.07 -6.42 -1.24
N LEU A 55 0.13 -6.06 -1.69
CA LEU A 55 0.65 -6.52 -2.98
C LEU A 55 0.77 -8.06 -3.02
N PHE A 56 1.34 -8.67 -1.98
CA PHE A 56 1.46 -10.12 -1.89
C PHE A 56 0.11 -10.83 -1.85
N MET A 57 -0.86 -10.32 -1.10
CA MET A 57 -2.23 -10.85 -1.09
C MET A 57 -2.86 -10.76 -2.49
N THR A 58 -2.64 -9.64 -3.20
CA THR A 58 -3.15 -9.44 -4.56
C THR A 58 -2.55 -10.46 -5.54
N LEU A 59 -1.22 -10.63 -5.50
CA LEU A 59 -0.50 -11.62 -6.30
C LEU A 59 -0.95 -13.05 -5.96
N ARG A 60 -1.08 -13.37 -4.67
CA ARG A 60 -1.53 -14.69 -4.20
C ARG A 60 -2.93 -14.96 -4.71
N THR A 61 -3.87 -14.03 -4.55
CA THR A 61 -5.26 -14.19 -5.00
C THR A 61 -5.34 -14.52 -6.51
N HIS A 62 -4.46 -13.93 -7.33
CA HIS A 62 -4.33 -14.27 -8.74
C HIS A 62 -3.75 -15.68 -8.94
N SER A 63 -2.68 -16.04 -8.22
CA SER A 63 -2.05 -17.37 -8.33
C SER A 63 -2.98 -18.53 -7.96
N VAL A 64 -3.81 -18.35 -6.91
CA VAL A 64 -4.76 -19.37 -6.44
C VAL A 64 -6.13 -19.26 -7.12
N LYS A 65 -6.30 -18.36 -8.11
CA LYS A 65 -7.52 -18.17 -8.90
C LYS A 65 -8.80 -18.00 -8.05
N VAL A 66 -8.68 -17.34 -6.91
CA VAL A 66 -9.79 -17.21 -5.93
C VAL A 66 -10.83 -16.17 -6.37
N TRP A 67 -10.63 -15.45 -7.47
CA TRP A 67 -11.58 -14.46 -7.96
C TRP A 67 -12.89 -15.11 -8.45
N ARG A 68 -14.06 -14.59 -8.03
CA ARG A 68 -15.39 -15.07 -8.51
C ARG A 68 -15.65 -14.87 -10.03
N GLY A 69 -14.71 -14.29 -10.78
CA GLY A 69 -14.85 -14.04 -12.21
C GLY A 69 -13.49 -13.91 -12.89
N ARG A 70 -13.47 -13.95 -14.23
CA ARG A 70 -12.26 -13.72 -15.01
C ARG A 70 -11.90 -12.24 -14.93
N ILE A 71 -10.88 -11.91 -14.16
CA ILE A 71 -10.26 -10.59 -14.23
C ILE A 71 -9.47 -10.50 -15.53
N SER A 72 -9.67 -9.43 -16.29
CA SER A 72 -8.82 -9.11 -17.43
C SER A 72 -7.38 -8.91 -16.97
N SER A 73 -6.43 -9.56 -17.63
CA SER A 73 -5.00 -9.43 -17.33
C SER A 73 -4.55 -7.97 -17.31
N SER A 74 -5.10 -7.12 -18.18
CA SER A 74 -4.81 -5.68 -18.22
C SER A 74 -5.20 -4.97 -16.93
N TYR A 75 -6.34 -5.31 -16.34
CA TYR A 75 -6.77 -4.76 -15.05
C TYR A 75 -5.88 -5.22 -13.90
N PHE A 76 -5.47 -6.48 -13.92
CA PHE A 76 -4.54 -7.02 -12.92
C PHE A 76 -3.16 -6.34 -12.98
N PHE A 77 -2.57 -6.19 -14.17
CA PHE A 77 -1.30 -5.48 -14.33
C PHE A 77 -1.40 -4.00 -13.96
N TRP A 78 -2.51 -3.34 -14.30
CA TRP A 78 -2.76 -1.96 -13.87
C TRP A 78 -2.82 -1.84 -12.34
N MET A 79 -3.52 -2.77 -11.69
CA MET A 79 -3.63 -2.82 -10.22
C MET A 79 -2.25 -3.04 -9.58
N ILE A 80 -1.45 -3.99 -10.09
CA ILE A 80 -0.06 -4.18 -9.64
C ILE A 80 0.75 -2.91 -9.84
N GLY A 81 0.70 -2.30 -11.03
CA GLY A 81 1.47 -1.08 -11.32
C GLY A 81 1.13 0.06 -10.35
N LYS A 82 -0.15 0.21 -10.00
CA LYS A 82 -0.59 1.19 -9.02
C LYS A 82 -0.02 0.91 -7.61
N TRP A 83 -0.08 -0.34 -7.15
CA TRP A 83 0.47 -0.72 -5.85
C TRP A 83 1.99 -0.59 -5.80
N SER A 84 2.69 -1.05 -6.83
CA SER A 84 4.15 -0.96 -6.94
C SER A 84 4.64 0.49 -6.96
N SER A 85 3.89 1.40 -7.60
CA SER A 85 4.20 2.83 -7.57
C SER A 85 4.12 3.41 -6.16
N GLY A 86 3.08 3.06 -5.39
CA GLY A 86 2.97 3.45 -3.98
C GLY A 86 4.14 2.94 -3.13
N ILE A 87 4.49 1.67 -3.29
CA ILE A 87 5.64 1.04 -2.60
C ILE A 87 6.96 1.75 -2.94
N ALA A 88 7.16 2.12 -4.21
CA ALA A 88 8.36 2.85 -4.63
C ALA A 88 8.45 4.23 -3.95
N VAL A 89 7.33 4.93 -3.82
CA VAL A 89 7.27 6.22 -3.11
C VAL A 89 7.53 6.05 -1.62
N GLU A 90 6.97 5.01 -0.98
CA GLU A 90 7.22 4.70 0.43
C GLU A 90 8.69 4.33 0.69
N LEU A 91 9.30 3.53 -0.19
CA LEU A 91 10.74 3.22 -0.14
C LEU A 91 11.59 4.48 -0.28
N PHE A 92 11.28 5.34 -1.24
CA PHE A 92 12.00 6.59 -1.43
C PHE A 92 11.87 7.51 -0.21
N ALA A 93 10.66 7.63 0.34
CA ALA A 93 10.40 8.39 1.56
C ALA A 93 11.18 7.82 2.76
N LEU A 94 11.24 6.49 2.88
CA LEU A 94 11.97 5.80 3.95
C LEU A 94 13.48 6.06 3.87
N ILE A 95 14.07 5.92 2.68
CA ILE A 95 15.49 6.20 2.45
C ILE A 95 15.81 7.65 2.79
N LEU A 96 14.96 8.59 2.36
CA LEU A 96 15.16 10.00 2.66
C LEU A 96 15.01 10.30 4.16
N ALA A 97 14.08 9.64 4.84
CA ALA A 97 13.83 9.81 6.27
C ALA A 97 15.03 9.41 7.14
N LEU A 98 15.93 8.54 6.65
CA LEU A 98 17.18 8.19 7.36
C LEU A 98 18.07 9.42 7.60
N ARG A 99 18.02 10.41 6.71
CA ARG A 99 18.81 11.64 6.83
C ARG A 99 17.96 12.88 7.13
N PHE A 100 16.76 12.94 6.56
CA PHE A 100 15.85 14.07 6.64
C PHE A 100 14.43 13.57 6.99
N PRO A 101 14.14 13.31 8.28
CA PRO A 101 12.88 12.71 8.72
C PRO A 101 11.64 13.47 8.23
N ILE A 102 11.66 14.79 8.34
CA ILE A 102 10.56 15.66 7.89
C ILE A 102 10.32 15.52 6.39
N ALA A 103 11.39 15.46 5.58
CA ALA A 103 11.25 15.35 4.13
C ALA A 103 10.57 14.03 3.73
N GLY A 104 10.89 12.93 4.42
CA GLY A 104 10.19 11.65 4.25
C GLY A 104 8.70 11.74 4.58
N LEU A 105 8.34 12.40 5.69
CA LEU A 105 6.93 12.64 6.05
C LEU A 105 6.20 13.48 5.01
N VAL A 106 6.84 14.53 4.49
CA VAL A 106 6.25 15.41 3.47
C VAL A 106 5.97 14.62 2.19
N ILE A 107 6.92 13.80 1.72
CA ILE A 107 6.71 12.94 0.55
C ILE A 107 5.51 12.01 0.75
N LEU A 108 5.42 11.39 1.93
CA LEU A 108 4.31 10.48 2.25
C LEU A 108 2.96 11.21 2.33
N ALA A 109 2.92 12.41 2.92
CA ALA A 109 1.71 13.22 3.00
C ALA A 109 1.24 13.68 1.60
N VAL A 110 2.19 14.10 0.76
CA VAL A 110 1.92 14.49 -0.63
C VAL A 110 1.39 13.29 -1.42
N SER A 111 2.01 12.12 -1.31
CA SER A 111 1.57 10.92 -2.05
C SER A 111 0.16 10.48 -1.68
N MET A 112 -0.26 10.64 -0.42
CA MET A 112 -1.62 10.37 0.04
C MET A 112 -2.68 11.28 -0.62
N ILE A 113 -2.32 12.51 -0.98
CA ILE A 113 -3.22 13.46 -1.65
C ILE A 113 -3.27 13.18 -3.15
N PHE A 114 -2.11 12.97 -3.78
CA PHE A 114 -2.02 12.78 -5.23
C PHE A 114 -2.43 11.38 -5.69
N GLY A 115 -2.34 10.35 -4.84
CA GLY A 115 -2.77 8.99 -5.17
C GLY A 115 -4.27 8.90 -5.55
N PRO A 116 -5.19 9.40 -4.70
CA PRO A 116 -6.61 9.52 -5.02
C PRO A 116 -6.86 10.39 -6.25
N LEU A 117 -6.20 11.55 -6.35
CA LEU A 117 -6.39 12.49 -7.45
C LEU A 117 -5.99 11.91 -8.81
N ALA A 118 -4.82 11.24 -8.87
CA ALA A 118 -4.36 10.51 -10.05
C ALA A 118 -5.32 9.38 -10.43
N SER A 119 -5.92 8.72 -9.44
CA SER A 119 -6.91 7.66 -9.67
C SER A 119 -8.26 8.17 -10.19
N HIS A 120 -8.65 9.41 -9.87
CA HIS A 120 -9.84 10.05 -10.43
C HIS A 120 -9.65 10.39 -11.91
N LEU A 121 -8.46 10.88 -12.28
CA LEU A 121 -8.09 11.12 -13.67
C LEU A 121 -8.03 9.82 -14.49
N SER A 122 -7.60 8.72 -13.88
CA SER A 122 -7.54 7.42 -14.55
C SER A 122 -8.89 6.71 -14.72
N ARG A 123 -9.99 7.17 -14.09
CA ARG A 123 -11.32 6.56 -14.27
C ARG A 123 -11.83 6.66 -15.71
N GLY A 124 -11.43 7.70 -16.44
CA GLY A 124 -11.72 7.84 -17.88
C GLY A 124 -11.04 6.75 -18.73
N VAL A 125 -9.94 6.17 -18.25
CA VAL A 125 -9.20 5.11 -18.94
C VAL A 125 -9.80 3.74 -18.65
N ILE A 126 -10.28 3.48 -17.43
CA ILE A 126 -10.86 2.19 -17.02
C ILE A 126 -12.10 1.84 -17.86
N ARG A 127 -12.93 2.84 -18.24
CA ARG A 127 -14.11 2.63 -19.10
C ARG A 127 -13.77 1.97 -20.45
N ARG A 128 -12.56 2.18 -20.99
CA ARG A 128 -12.12 1.60 -22.27
C ARG A 128 -11.69 0.13 -22.19
N TYR A 129 -11.51 -0.43 -20.99
CA TYR A 129 -11.01 -1.81 -20.81
C TYR A 129 -12.07 -2.77 -20.25
N THR A 130 -13.28 -2.28 -20.01
CA THR A 130 -14.41 -3.04 -19.45
C THR A 130 -15.59 -3.20 -20.42
N GLU A 131 -15.50 -2.60 -21.60
CA GLU A 131 -16.34 -2.91 -22.77
C GLU A 131 -15.58 -3.89 -23.68
#